data_AF-A0A933C6C1-F1
#
_entry.id   AF-A0A933C6C1-F1
#
_cell.length_a   1.000
_cell.length_b   1.000
_cell.length_c   1.000
_cell.angle_alpha   90.00
_cell.angle_beta   90.00
_cell.angle_gamma   90.00
#
_symmetry.space_group_name_H-M   'P 1'
#
loop_
_entity.id
_entity.type
_entity.pdbx_description
1 polymer ?
#
loop_
_entity_poly.entity_id
_entity_poly.type
_entity_poly.pdbx_seq_one_letter_code
_entity_poly.pdbx_strand_id
1 'polypeptide(L)'
;MNPAWESIRISVCRRCIDGDNSGVCRLPEEEFCPLEEYFPAVMDVIMAARGRPVEAQVKALRSRICAKCSIGSIESCRMRDTLECALERYMPLIIEKVGSMNVGWARM
;
A
#
# COMPACT_ATOMS: atom_id res chain seq x y z
N MET A 1 -15.32 -10.94 -2.43
CA MET A 1 -14.82 -9.57 -2.66
C MET A 1 -14.36 -9.01 -1.31
N ASN A 2 -13.10 -8.59 -1.17
CA ASN A 2 -12.56 -8.14 0.12
C ASN A 2 -12.94 -6.66 0.37
N PRO A 3 -13.80 -6.33 1.35
CA PRO A 3 -14.25 -4.95 1.58
C PRO A 3 -13.12 -4.01 1.97
N ALA A 4 -12.07 -4.53 2.61
CA ALA A 4 -10.90 -3.74 2.97
C ALA A 4 -10.12 -3.32 1.72
N TRP A 5 -9.92 -4.26 0.79
CA TRP A 5 -9.30 -3.98 -0.50
C TRP A 5 -10.04 -2.87 -1.22
N GLU A 6 -11.35 -3.01 -1.37
CA GLU A 6 -12.15 -2.04 -2.12
C GLU A 6 -12.10 -0.63 -1.51
N SER A 7 -12.19 -0.53 -0.18
CA SER A 7 -12.11 0.77 0.51
C SER A 7 -10.74 1.45 0.32
N ILE A 8 -9.66 0.67 0.37
CA ILE A 8 -8.30 1.16 0.22
C ILE A 8 -8.02 1.51 -1.24
N ARG A 9 -8.38 0.63 -2.17
CA ARG A 9 -8.28 0.82 -3.62
C ARG A 9 -8.96 2.11 -4.06
N ILE A 10 -10.23 2.33 -3.69
CA ILE A 10 -10.94 3.58 -4.01
C ILE A 10 -10.19 4.79 -3.43
N SER A 11 -9.74 4.72 -2.18
CA SER A 11 -9.11 5.87 -1.51
C SER A 11 -7.78 6.25 -2.15
N VAL A 12 -6.99 5.26 -2.56
CA VAL A 12 -5.69 5.44 -3.20
C VAL A 12 -5.86 5.83 -4.67
N CYS A 13 -6.68 5.12 -5.45
CA CYS A 13 -6.89 5.40 -6.87
C CYS A 13 -7.56 6.75 -7.14
N ARG A 14 -8.16 7.41 -6.15
CA ARG A 14 -8.59 8.81 -6.28
C ARG A 14 -7.44 9.83 -6.30
N ARG A 15 -6.23 9.41 -5.88
CA ARG A 15 -5.03 10.25 -5.76
C ARG A 15 -3.82 9.66 -6.50
N CYS A 16 -3.93 8.41 -6.94
CA CYS A 16 -2.93 7.74 -7.75
C CYS A 16 -2.75 8.46 -9.09
N ILE A 17 -1.52 8.57 -9.58
CA ILE A 17 -1.26 9.13 -10.92
C ILE A 17 -1.91 8.29 -12.03
N ASP A 18 -1.96 6.97 -11.83
CA ASP A 18 -2.63 6.01 -12.71
C ASP A 18 -4.12 5.83 -12.35
N GLY A 19 -4.65 6.68 -11.48
CA GLY A 19 -6.05 6.69 -11.07
C GLY A 19 -6.87 7.68 -11.88
N ASP A 20 -8.18 7.45 -11.97
CA ASP A 20 -9.08 8.36 -12.70
C ASP A 20 -9.76 9.42 -11.82
N ASN A 21 -9.25 9.65 -10.61
CA ASN A 21 -9.85 10.52 -9.59
C ASN A 21 -11.25 10.09 -9.08
N SER A 22 -11.87 9.05 -9.64
CA SER A 22 -13.14 8.48 -9.14
C SER A 22 -12.91 7.28 -8.20
N GLY A 23 -11.71 6.70 -8.26
CA GLY A 23 -11.32 5.52 -7.48
C GLY A 23 -11.14 4.27 -8.34
N VAL A 24 -11.11 4.41 -9.68
CA VAL A 24 -10.78 3.32 -10.60
C VAL A 24 -9.29 3.40 -10.91
N CYS A 25 -8.63 2.23 -10.87
CA CYS A 25 -7.26 2.10 -11.35
C CYS A 25 -7.30 2.03 -12.88
N ARG A 26 -6.48 2.84 -13.55
CA ARG A 26 -6.32 2.86 -15.01
C ARG A 26 -4.97 2.34 -15.46
N LEU A 27 -4.19 1.79 -14.52
CA LEU A 27 -2.98 1.06 -14.83
C LEU A 27 -3.35 -0.10 -15.79
N PRO A 28 -2.64 -0.27 -16.92
CA PRO A 28 -2.89 -1.37 -17.85
C PRO A 28 -2.83 -2.74 -17.15
N GLU A 29 -3.57 -3.73 -17.65
CA GLU A 29 -3.63 -5.07 -17.02
C GLU A 29 -2.27 -5.78 -17.04
N GLU A 30 -1.40 -5.44 -17.98
CA GLU A 30 -0.04 -5.97 -18.08
C GLU A 30 0.94 -5.30 -17.11
N GLU A 31 0.53 -4.20 -16.48
CA GLU A 31 1.35 -3.42 -15.56
C GLU A 31 1.08 -3.80 -14.09
N PHE A 32 2.14 -3.70 -13.29
CA PHE A 32 2.14 -4.19 -11.93
C PHE A 32 1.72 -3.09 -10.94
N CYS A 33 0.60 -3.28 -10.24
CA CYS A 33 0.21 -2.44 -9.10
C CYS A 33 0.79 -3.00 -7.79
N PRO A 34 1.82 -2.38 -7.17
CA PRO A 34 2.46 -2.94 -5.97
C PRO A 34 1.51 -2.97 -4.76
N LEU A 35 0.51 -2.08 -4.72
CA LEU A 35 -0.49 -2.08 -3.66
C LEU A 35 -1.42 -3.29 -3.76
N GLU A 36 -1.81 -3.68 -4.97
CA GLU A 36 -2.66 -4.86 -5.19
C GLU A 36 -1.92 -6.15 -4.86
N GLU A 37 -0.72 -6.33 -5.41
CA GLU A 37 0.12 -7.51 -5.17
C GLU A 37 0.40 -7.73 -3.69
N TYR A 38 0.87 -6.68 -3.01
CA TYR A 38 1.28 -6.79 -1.62
C TYR A 38 0.16 -6.52 -0.63
N PHE A 39 -1.10 -6.40 -1.08
CA PHE A 39 -2.22 -6.00 -0.26
C PHE A 39 -2.34 -6.80 1.06
N PRO A 40 -2.27 -8.15 1.07
CA PRO A 40 -2.37 -8.89 2.32
C PRO A 40 -1.20 -8.60 3.28
N ALA A 41 0.01 -8.41 2.74
CA ALA A 41 1.19 -8.12 3.56
C ALA A 41 1.15 -6.68 4.12
N VAL A 42 0.63 -5.73 3.35
CA VAL A 42 0.38 -4.34 3.79
C VAL A 42 -0.57 -4.34 4.98
N MET A 43 -1.71 -5.02 4.85
CA MET A 43 -2.71 -5.10 5.89
C MET A 43 -2.19 -5.78 7.16
N ASP A 44 -1.49 -6.91 7.04
CA ASP A 44 -0.86 -7.59 8.18
C ASP A 44 0.03 -6.64 8.99
N VAL A 45 0.88 -5.88 8.29
CA VAL A 45 1.86 -4.99 8.93
C VAL A 45 1.18 -3.82 9.62
N ILE A 46 0.24 -3.15 8.94
CA ILE A 46 -0.45 -1.98 9.51
C ILE A 46 -1.30 -2.39 10.71
N MET A 47 -2.01 -3.53 10.61
CA MET A 47 -2.83 -4.03 11.72
C MET A 47 -1.98 -4.44 12.92
N ALA A 48 -0.83 -5.10 12.70
CA ALA A 48 0.10 -5.45 13.78
C ALA A 48 0.78 -4.23 14.41
N ALA A 49 0.97 -3.15 13.64
CA ALA A 49 1.58 -1.90 14.09
C ALA A 49 0.56 -0.81 14.47
N ARG A 50 -0.73 -1.17 14.59
CA ARG A 50 -1.80 -0.22 14.90
C ARG A 50 -1.53 0.51 16.21
N GLY A 51 -1.74 1.82 16.23
CA GLY A 51 -1.47 2.68 17.39
C GLY A 51 -0.02 3.15 17.51
N ARG A 52 0.89 2.70 16.64
CA ARG A 52 2.25 3.25 16.53
C ARG A 52 2.27 4.50 15.62
N PRO A 53 3.27 5.39 15.76
CA PRO A 53 3.44 6.52 14.84
C PRO A 53 3.54 6.08 13.38
N VAL A 54 3.08 6.94 12.45
CA VAL A 54 3.03 6.64 11.01
C VAL A 54 4.42 6.25 10.48
N GLU A 55 5.47 6.92 10.93
CA GLU A 55 6.86 6.65 10.53
C GLU A 55 7.31 5.24 10.93
N ALA A 56 6.88 4.76 12.10
CA ALA A 56 7.18 3.41 12.55
C ALA A 56 6.44 2.35 11.72
N GLN A 57 5.21 2.65 11.30
CA GLN A 57 4.43 1.78 10.41
C GLN A 57 5.03 1.74 9.00
N VAL A 58 5.43 2.88 8.44
CA VAL A 58 6.17 2.97 7.16
C VAL A 58 7.46 2.15 7.21
N LYS A 59 8.25 2.28 8.29
CA LYS A 59 9.48 1.48 8.45
C LYS A 59 9.19 -0.03 8.48
N ALA A 60 8.11 -0.45 9.15
CA ALA A 60 7.69 -1.84 9.18
C ALA A 60 7.25 -2.34 7.80
N LEU A 61 6.50 -1.52 7.05
CA LEU A 61 6.09 -1.83 5.68
C LEU A 61 7.28 -2.01 4.76
N ARG A 62 8.24 -1.06 4.77
CA ARG A 62 9.48 -1.18 4.00
C ARG A 62 10.25 -2.45 4.34
N SER A 63 10.40 -2.75 5.64
CA SER A 63 11.14 -3.93 6.09
C SER A 63 10.52 -5.24 5.63
N ARG A 64 9.18 -5.32 5.51
CA ARG A 64 8.47 -6.54 5.13
C ARG A 64 8.25 -6.67 3.63
N ILE A 65 7.88 -5.57 2.97
CA ILE A 65 7.47 -5.57 1.57
C ILE A 65 8.68 -5.37 0.66
N CYS A 66 9.54 -4.40 0.94
CA CYS A 66 10.70 -4.16 0.09
C CYS A 66 11.71 -5.32 0.16
N ALA A 67 11.76 -6.08 1.26
CA ALA A 67 12.55 -7.31 1.34
C ALA A 67 12.05 -8.43 0.40
N LYS A 68 10.80 -8.34 -0.10
CA LYS A 68 10.18 -9.30 -1.02
C LYS A 68 9.94 -8.73 -2.41
N CYS A 69 10.32 -7.48 -2.65
CA CYS A 69 10.14 -6.82 -3.92
C CYS A 69 11.23 -7.25 -4.91
N SER A 70 10.85 -7.59 -6.14
CA SER A 70 11.80 -7.98 -7.19
C SER A 70 12.58 -6.81 -7.79
N ILE A 71 12.14 -5.57 -7.53
CA ILE A 71 12.65 -4.36 -8.18
C ILE A 71 13.83 -3.73 -7.40
N GLY A 72 13.93 -3.98 -6.10
CA GLY A 72 14.94 -3.36 -5.25
C GLY A 72 15.04 -4.01 -3.87
N SER A 73 15.86 -3.43 -2.99
CA SER A 73 16.11 -3.93 -1.63
C SER A 73 15.61 -2.95 -0.57
N ILE A 74 15.79 -3.31 0.70
CA ILE A 74 15.52 -2.40 1.82
C ILE A 74 16.46 -1.19 1.81
N GLU A 75 17.73 -1.38 1.46
CA GLU A 75 18.77 -0.33 1.50
C GLU A 75 18.79 0.51 0.22
N SER A 76 18.43 -0.07 -0.94
CA SER A 76 18.50 0.61 -2.23
C SER A 76 17.30 0.26 -3.10
N CYS A 77 16.51 1.26 -3.50
CA CYS A 77 15.43 1.06 -4.46
C CYS A 77 15.21 2.33 -5.27
N ARG A 78 15.60 2.29 -6.54
CA ARG A 78 15.49 3.45 -7.45
C ARG A 78 14.06 4.02 -7.47
N MET A 79 13.04 3.17 -7.53
CA MET A 79 11.65 3.61 -7.56
C MET A 79 11.22 4.35 -6.27
N ARG A 80 11.81 4.04 -5.11
CA ARG A 80 11.54 4.82 -3.89
C ARG A 80 12.25 6.17 -3.97
N ASP A 81 13.49 6.17 -4.42
CA ASP A 81 14.33 7.36 -4.51
C ASP A 81 13.80 8.37 -5.54
N THR A 82 13.12 7.89 -6.59
CA THR A 82 12.47 8.69 -7.64
C THR A 82 10.98 8.94 -7.42
N LEU A 83 10.39 8.45 -6.31
CA LEU A 83 8.95 8.53 -6.01
C LEU A 83 8.04 7.85 -7.05
N GLU A 84 8.57 6.90 -7.80
CA GLU A 84 7.85 6.09 -8.80
C GLU A 84 7.21 4.84 -8.19
N CYS A 85 7.62 4.43 -6.98
CA CYS A 85 6.96 3.33 -6.28
C CYS A 85 5.59 3.79 -5.74
N ALA A 86 4.51 3.40 -6.41
CA ALA A 86 3.15 3.77 -6.01
C ALA A 86 2.84 3.38 -4.55
N LEU A 87 3.26 2.19 -4.11
CA LEU A 87 3.05 1.78 -2.72
C LEU A 87 3.76 2.71 -1.73
N GLU A 88 5.03 3.04 -1.99
CA GLU A 88 5.81 3.96 -1.15
C GLU A 88 5.16 5.36 -1.11
N ARG A 89 4.81 5.89 -2.29
CA ARG A 89 4.23 7.23 -2.46
C ARG A 89 2.91 7.39 -1.70
N TYR A 90 2.11 6.33 -1.63
CA TYR A 90 0.79 6.37 -0.99
C TYR A 90 0.74 5.69 0.39
N MET A 91 1.87 5.24 0.98
CA MET A 91 1.88 4.59 2.30
C MET A 91 1.17 5.40 3.40
N PRO A 92 1.41 6.71 3.57
CA PRO A 92 0.74 7.48 4.62
C PRO A 92 -0.79 7.44 4.49
N LEU A 93 -1.29 7.58 3.26
CA LEU A 93 -2.72 7.51 2.96
C LEU A 93 -3.31 6.12 3.25
N ILE A 94 -2.57 5.06 2.91
CA ILE A 94 -2.99 3.68 3.19
C ILE A 94 -3.06 3.45 4.70
N ILE A 95 -2.04 3.88 5.45
CA ILE A 95 -1.99 3.78 6.92
C ILE A 95 -3.16 4.52 7.56
N GLU A 96 -3.38 5.78 7.16
CA GLU A 96 -4.51 6.59 7.63
C GLU A 96 -5.84 5.88 7.34
N LYS A 97 -6.01 5.39 6.11
CA LYS A 97 -7.24 4.72 5.69
C LYS A 97 -7.50 3.47 6.53
N VAL A 98 -6.52 2.58 6.67
CA VAL A 98 -6.65 1.37 7.49
C VAL A 98 -6.93 1.73 8.96
N GLY A 99 -6.25 2.74 9.50
CA GLY A 99 -6.44 3.20 10.89
C GLY A 99 -7.86 3.68 11.18
N SER A 100 -8.51 4.31 10.19
CA SER A 100 -9.90 4.77 10.27
C SER A 100 -10.95 3.67 10.10
N MET A 101 -10.55 2.48 9.60
CA MET A 101 -11.48 1.40 9.35
C MET A 101 -11.79 0.62 10.65
N ASN A 102 -13.07 0.36 10.86
CA ASN A 102 -13.56 -0.56 11.88
C ASN A 102 -13.84 -1.95 11.27
N VAL A 103 -12.84 -2.52 10.60
CA VAL A 103 -12.94 -3.84 9.95
C VAL A 103 -12.03 -4.84 10.65
N GLY A 104 -12.54 -6.04 10.91
CA GLY A 104 -11.71 -7.17 11.33
C GLY A 104 -10.89 -7.67 10.14
N TRP A 105 -9.57 -7.49 10.17
CA TRP A 105 -8.67 -8.11 9.20
C TRP A 105 -8.43 -9.56 9.63
N ALA A 106 -9.08 -10.51 8.96
CA ALA A 106 -8.79 -11.94 9.05
C ALA A 106 -8.25 -12.39 7.69
N ARG A 107 -7.09 -13.07 7.69
CA ARG A 107 -6.49 -13.67 6.48
C ARG A 107 -7.54 -14.63 5.89
N MET A 108 -8.13 -14.29 4.75
CA MET A 108 -8.95 -15.22 3.96
C MET A 108 -8.06 -16.12 3.11
#